data_AF-A0A524P2P0-F1
#
_entry.id   AF-A0A524P2P0-F1
#
_cell.length_a   1.000
_cell.length_b   1.000
_cell.length_c   1.000
_cell.angle_alpha   90.00
_cell.angle_beta   90.00
_cell.angle_gamma   90.00
#
_symmetry.space_group_name_H-M   'P 1'
#
loop_
_entity.id
_entity.type
_entity.pdbx_description
1 polymer ?
#
loop_
_entity_poly.entity_id
_entity_poly.type
_entity_poly.pdbx_seq_one_letter_code
_entity_poly.pdbx_strand_id
1 'polypeptide(L)'
;MSVLNVAAEVSKALDEIEAAGQKLQAEFTALEARRAMTSELNSFHVQLEVLDGRVKRQIDKLSVYAGDLEALASRNNEDIDVWTRAMRTVRDASIPQPVRDRTTSILKGATAAREELNEKLNEVLEVQSRALDVRDRVQLAEQAVTMARRAQVKSLLERQDSPLWAPDVKSEDEARSGGYDIHFSWPAVARYLKAERGLLLLHLFLFLALGWVCTRARATLAARVEKRQPDGNVHWEDGAAETLHHPWAAALMLTIVSVRVVDPERVVDMILLTWIVVVPVWFIILKGIVPAIFRNLLLGIGLLATLHIVVAMVSGHSGVERALLLIELVSASAGTIWAIRFLRDADVPKRMRQGLW
;
A
#
# COMPACT_ATOMS: atom_id res chain seq x y z
N MET A 1 -8.08 -31.23 -26.09
CA MET A 1 -8.68 -29.96 -26.51
C MET A 1 -8.61 -29.92 -28.02
N SER A 2 -9.72 -29.66 -28.73
CA SER A 2 -9.61 -29.48 -30.17
C SER A 2 -8.84 -28.17 -30.42
N VAL A 3 -7.84 -28.26 -31.28
CA VAL A 3 -7.01 -27.16 -31.79
C VAL A 3 -7.87 -25.97 -32.25
N LEU A 4 -9.11 -26.26 -32.69
CA LEU A 4 -10.13 -25.32 -33.14
C LEU A 4 -10.66 -24.30 -32.11
N ASN A 5 -10.32 -24.39 -30.82
CA ASN A 5 -10.93 -23.51 -29.80
C ASN A 5 -9.98 -22.51 -29.14
N VAL A 6 -8.70 -22.46 -29.55
CA VAL A 6 -7.69 -21.59 -28.91
C VAL A 6 -8.02 -20.10 -29.10
N ALA A 7 -8.37 -19.67 -30.32
CA ALA A 7 -8.69 -18.28 -30.60
C ALA A 7 -9.90 -17.77 -29.79
N ALA A 8 -10.93 -18.60 -29.65
CA ALA A 8 -12.11 -18.27 -28.86
C ALA A 8 -11.83 -18.25 -27.35
N GLU A 9 -11.05 -19.20 -26.83
CA GLU A 9 -10.60 -19.20 -25.42
C GLU A 9 -9.79 -17.94 -25.12
N VAL A 10 -8.85 -17.58 -25.99
CA VAL A 10 -8.01 -16.39 -25.83
C VAL A 10 -8.87 -15.12 -25.92
N SER A 11 -9.78 -15.03 -26.90
CA SER A 11 -10.68 -13.87 -27.04
C SER A 11 -11.50 -13.63 -25.77
N LYS A 12 -12.07 -14.69 -25.19
CA LYS A 12 -12.78 -14.61 -23.90
C LYS A 12 -11.86 -14.16 -22.76
N ALA A 13 -10.63 -14.69 -22.70
CA ALA A 13 -9.67 -14.27 -21.67
C ALA A 13 -9.26 -12.80 -21.83
N LEU A 14 -9.18 -12.29 -23.06
CA LEU A 14 -8.92 -10.89 -23.35
C LEU A 14 -10.11 -10.00 -22.92
N ASP A 15 -11.35 -10.43 -23.13
CA ASP A 15 -12.54 -9.73 -22.61
C ASP A 15 -12.48 -9.55 -21.09
N GLU A 16 -12.11 -10.61 -20.36
CA GLU A 16 -11.98 -10.58 -18.90
C GLU A 16 -10.85 -9.65 -18.44
N ILE A 17 -9.72 -9.64 -19.15
CA ILE A 17 -8.59 -8.76 -18.86
C ILE A 17 -8.95 -7.30 -19.15
N GLU A 18 -9.62 -7.04 -20.28
CA GLU A 18 -10.07 -5.71 -20.68
C GLU A 18 -11.07 -5.15 -19.66
N ALA A 19 -12.05 -5.95 -19.21
CA ALA A 19 -12.99 -5.55 -18.17
C ALA A 19 -12.30 -5.24 -16.84
N ALA A 20 -11.31 -6.06 -16.44
CA ALA A 20 -10.51 -5.81 -15.24
C ALA A 20 -9.67 -4.52 -15.37
N GLY A 21 -9.06 -4.29 -16.54
CA GLY A 21 -8.30 -3.08 -16.85
C GLY A 21 -9.17 -1.82 -16.82
N GLN A 22 -10.37 -1.85 -17.41
CA GLN A 22 -11.33 -0.75 -17.37
C GLN A 22 -11.78 -0.43 -15.94
N LYS A 23 -12.03 -1.47 -15.12
CA LYS A 23 -12.37 -1.29 -13.71
C LYS A 23 -11.22 -0.62 -12.95
N LEU A 24 -9.99 -1.10 -13.13
CA LEU A 24 -8.80 -0.47 -12.51
C LEU A 24 -8.61 0.96 -12.97
N GLN A 25 -8.81 1.25 -14.26
CA GLN A 25 -8.72 2.61 -14.78
C GLN A 25 -9.76 3.53 -14.10
N ALA A 26 -11.00 3.08 -13.94
CA ALA A 26 -12.04 3.85 -13.26
C ALA A 26 -11.71 4.09 -11.78
N GLU A 27 -11.20 3.07 -11.08
CA GLU A 27 -10.74 3.21 -9.69
C GLU A 27 -9.54 4.16 -9.59
N PHE A 28 -8.59 4.10 -10.52
CA PHE A 28 -7.45 5.00 -10.58
C PHE A 28 -7.87 6.45 -10.84
N THR A 29 -8.78 6.71 -11.79
CA THR A 29 -9.31 8.06 -12.02
C THR A 29 -10.02 8.61 -10.78
N ALA A 30 -10.78 7.77 -10.06
CA ALA A 30 -11.41 8.16 -8.81
C ALA A 30 -10.39 8.43 -7.69
N LEU A 31 -9.25 7.72 -7.69
CA LEU A 31 -8.14 7.95 -6.77
C LEU A 31 -7.39 9.24 -7.06
N GLU A 32 -7.11 9.51 -8.33
CA GLU A 32 -6.42 10.72 -8.76
C GLU A 32 -7.17 11.97 -8.31
N ALA A 33 -8.51 11.94 -8.39
CA ALA A 33 -9.38 13.01 -7.90
C ALA A 33 -9.31 13.27 -6.39
N ARG A 34 -8.95 12.26 -5.57
CA ARG A 34 -8.88 12.37 -4.09
C ARG A 34 -7.46 12.37 -3.52
N ARG A 35 -6.43 12.47 -4.38
CA ARG A 35 -5.01 12.33 -4.03
C ARG A 35 -4.72 10.93 -3.45
N ALA A 36 -4.36 10.00 -4.32
CA ALA A 36 -4.06 8.61 -3.95
C ALA A 36 -3.03 8.50 -2.82
N MET A 37 -3.11 7.47 -1.97
CA MET A 37 -2.01 7.15 -1.05
C MET A 37 -0.92 6.34 -1.77
N THR A 38 0.35 6.42 -1.32
CA THR A 38 1.46 5.66 -1.92
C THR A 38 1.20 4.14 -1.89
N SER A 39 0.56 3.65 -0.82
CA SER A 39 0.13 2.25 -0.69
C SER A 39 -0.93 1.85 -1.73
N GLU A 40 -1.89 2.73 -2.02
CA GLU A 40 -2.89 2.52 -3.07
C GLU A 40 -2.20 2.45 -4.43
N LEU A 41 -1.33 3.40 -4.78
CA LEU A 41 -0.58 3.39 -6.04
C LEU A 41 0.28 2.13 -6.22
N ASN A 42 0.92 1.65 -5.15
CA ASN A 42 1.66 0.38 -5.19
C ASN A 42 0.72 -0.81 -5.46
N SER A 43 -0.48 -0.82 -4.87
CA SER A 43 -1.47 -1.87 -5.14
C SER A 43 -1.97 -1.86 -6.59
N PHE A 44 -2.11 -0.68 -7.21
CA PHE A 44 -2.46 -0.54 -8.63
C PHE A 44 -1.35 -1.06 -9.53
N HIS A 45 -0.10 -0.70 -9.23
CA HIS A 45 1.06 -1.17 -9.98
C HIS A 45 1.15 -2.70 -10.00
N VAL A 46 1.01 -3.36 -8.85
CA VAL A 46 1.01 -4.83 -8.75
C VAL A 46 -0.14 -5.44 -9.54
N GLN A 47 -1.34 -4.86 -9.47
CA GLN A 47 -2.49 -5.36 -10.23
C GLN A 47 -2.31 -5.21 -11.75
N LEU A 48 -1.73 -4.09 -12.22
CA LEU A 48 -1.42 -3.87 -13.63
C LEU A 48 -0.32 -4.81 -14.12
N GLU A 49 0.72 -5.07 -13.32
CA GLU A 49 1.77 -6.05 -13.64
C GLU A 49 1.19 -7.46 -13.82
N VAL A 50 0.24 -7.85 -12.96
CA VAL A 50 -0.48 -9.13 -13.10
C VAL A 50 -1.31 -9.16 -14.39
N LEU A 51 -1.95 -8.06 -14.77
CA LEU A 51 -2.70 -7.98 -16.03
C LEU A 51 -1.77 -8.06 -17.26
N ASP A 52 -0.66 -7.32 -17.30
CA ASP A 52 0.33 -7.41 -18.40
C ASP A 52 0.86 -8.85 -18.53
N GLY A 53 1.21 -9.48 -17.40
CA GLY A 53 1.62 -10.88 -17.37
C GLY A 53 0.54 -11.87 -17.82
N ARG A 54 -0.75 -11.54 -17.68
CA ARG A 54 -1.86 -12.32 -18.25
C ARG A 54 -1.98 -12.11 -19.76
N VAL A 55 -1.92 -10.86 -20.25
CA VAL A 55 -2.00 -10.54 -21.68
C VAL A 55 -0.84 -11.19 -22.43
N LYS A 56 0.39 -11.06 -21.92
CA LYS A 56 1.59 -11.67 -22.51
C LYS A 56 1.43 -13.18 -22.70
N ARG A 57 0.90 -13.90 -21.70
CA ARG A 57 0.62 -15.33 -21.81
C ARG A 57 -0.38 -15.67 -22.91
N GLN A 58 -1.38 -14.82 -23.14
CA GLN A 58 -2.33 -15.02 -24.23
C GLN A 58 -1.68 -14.77 -25.60
N ILE A 59 -0.85 -13.72 -25.72
CA ILE A 59 -0.06 -13.45 -26.92
C ILE A 59 0.83 -14.65 -27.25
N ASP A 60 1.59 -15.16 -26.27
CA ASP A 60 2.48 -16.31 -26.47
C ASP A 60 1.71 -17.55 -26.94
N LYS A 61 0.53 -17.82 -26.38
CA LYS A 61 -0.36 -18.92 -26.83
C LYS A 61 -0.80 -18.73 -28.28
N LEU A 62 -1.22 -17.51 -28.67
CA LEU A 62 -1.63 -17.20 -30.04
C LEU A 62 -0.46 -17.31 -31.02
N SER A 63 0.76 -16.93 -30.63
CA SER A 63 1.95 -17.02 -31.47
C SER A 63 2.32 -18.48 -31.77
N VAL A 64 2.27 -19.36 -30.75
CA VAL A 64 2.48 -20.80 -30.96
C VAL A 64 1.39 -21.37 -31.89
N TYR A 65 0.13 -21.02 -31.63
CA TYR A 65 -1.00 -21.50 -32.44
C TYR A 65 -0.95 -21.03 -33.89
N ALA A 66 -0.58 -19.76 -34.13
CA ALA A 66 -0.35 -19.22 -35.47
C ALA A 66 0.77 -19.99 -36.19
N GLY A 67 1.88 -20.27 -35.52
CA GLY A 67 2.99 -21.05 -36.08
C GLY A 67 2.57 -22.46 -36.49
N ASP A 68 1.72 -23.13 -35.69
CA ASP A 68 1.16 -24.44 -36.04
C ASP A 68 0.25 -24.37 -37.27
N LEU A 69 -0.60 -23.33 -37.37
CA LEU A 69 -1.47 -23.12 -38.53
C LEU A 69 -0.67 -22.79 -39.80
N GLU A 70 0.38 -21.97 -39.71
CA GLU A 70 1.27 -21.66 -40.83
C GLU A 70 1.99 -22.92 -41.33
N ALA A 71 2.49 -23.76 -40.41
CA ALA A 71 3.12 -25.03 -40.76
C ALA A 71 2.14 -25.98 -41.47
N LEU A 72 0.88 -26.05 -41.00
CA LEU A 72 -0.18 -26.83 -41.66
C LEU A 72 -0.54 -26.26 -43.04
N ALA A 73 -0.65 -24.94 -43.17
CA ALA A 73 -0.92 -24.27 -44.45
C ALA A 73 0.20 -24.52 -45.46
N SER A 74 1.47 -24.48 -45.01
CA SER A 74 2.62 -24.80 -45.86
C SER A 74 2.56 -26.25 -46.36
N ARG A 75 2.31 -27.21 -45.47
CA ARG A 75 2.17 -28.63 -45.87
C ARG A 75 1.00 -28.84 -46.85
N ASN A 76 -0.14 -28.21 -46.59
CA ASN A 76 -1.29 -28.32 -47.47
C ASN A 76 -1.02 -27.72 -48.87
N ASN A 77 -0.23 -26.64 -48.96
CA ASN A 77 0.22 -26.11 -50.25
C ASN A 77 1.13 -27.10 -51.00
N GLU A 78 2.05 -27.76 -50.29
CA GLU A 78 2.88 -28.83 -50.88
C GLU A 78 2.02 -29.99 -51.41
N ASP A 79 1.00 -30.41 -50.65
CA ASP A 79 0.05 -31.44 -51.07
C ASP A 79 -0.74 -31.01 -52.31
N ILE A 80 -1.24 -29.76 -52.35
CA ILE A 80 -1.91 -29.20 -53.53
C ILE A 80 -1.00 -29.27 -54.75
N ASP A 81 0.29 -28.94 -54.62
CA ASP A 81 1.25 -28.98 -55.73
C ASP A 81 1.54 -30.41 -56.20
N VAL A 82 1.65 -31.37 -55.28
CA VAL A 82 1.80 -32.80 -55.60
C VAL A 82 0.56 -33.31 -56.35
N TRP A 83 -0.64 -33.04 -55.84
CA TRP A 83 -1.89 -33.50 -56.45
C TRP A 83 -2.21 -32.78 -57.76
N THR A 84 -1.81 -31.52 -57.91
CA THR A 84 -1.91 -30.78 -59.17
C THR A 84 -1.03 -31.41 -60.25
N ARG A 85 0.20 -31.83 -59.90
CA ARG A 85 1.09 -32.57 -60.82
C ARG A 85 0.52 -33.96 -61.16
N ALA A 86 -0.01 -34.68 -60.17
CA ALA A 86 -0.68 -35.96 -60.39
C ALA A 86 -1.87 -35.80 -61.36
N MET A 87 -2.69 -34.77 -61.18
CA MET A 87 -3.85 -34.46 -62.01
C MET A 87 -3.48 -34.22 -63.49
N ARG A 88 -2.31 -33.63 -63.76
CA ARG A 88 -1.81 -33.48 -65.14
C ARG A 88 -1.48 -34.81 -65.79
N THR A 89 -0.99 -35.77 -65.00
CA THR A 89 -0.61 -37.12 -65.48
C THR A 89 -1.85 -37.98 -65.72
N VAL A 90 -2.86 -37.90 -64.85
CA VAL A 90 -4.10 -38.71 -65.00
C VAL A 90 -5.08 -38.17 -66.05
N ARG A 91 -4.76 -37.09 -66.77
CA ARG A 91 -5.57 -36.58 -67.89
C ARG A 91 -5.53 -37.46 -69.15
N ASP A 92 -4.59 -38.40 -69.23
CA ASP A 92 -4.54 -39.37 -70.32
C ASP A 92 -5.84 -40.19 -70.37
N ALA A 93 -6.37 -40.38 -71.59
CA ALA A 93 -7.58 -41.15 -71.84
C ALA A 93 -7.44 -42.63 -71.41
N SER A 94 -6.21 -43.14 -71.34
CA SER A 94 -5.90 -44.51 -70.90
C SER A 94 -6.08 -44.77 -69.40
N ILE A 95 -6.18 -43.72 -68.57
CA ILE A 95 -6.30 -43.84 -67.11
C ILE A 95 -7.77 -44.10 -66.72
N PRO A 96 -8.06 -45.09 -65.84
CA PRO A 96 -9.41 -45.38 -65.39
C PRO A 96 -10.09 -44.16 -64.72
N GLN A 97 -11.37 -43.92 -65.07
CA GLN A 97 -12.18 -42.83 -64.52
C GLN A 97 -12.17 -42.74 -62.98
N PRO A 98 -12.25 -43.85 -62.21
CA PRO A 98 -12.24 -43.78 -60.74
C PRO A 98 -10.98 -43.12 -60.17
N VAL A 99 -9.84 -43.26 -60.84
CA VAL A 99 -8.57 -42.64 -60.41
C VAL A 99 -8.60 -41.13 -60.64
N ARG A 100 -9.17 -40.69 -61.78
CA ARG A 100 -9.37 -39.27 -62.09
C ARG A 100 -10.31 -38.60 -61.09
N ASP A 101 -11.43 -39.25 -60.80
CA ASP A 101 -12.44 -38.73 -59.87
C ASP A 101 -11.86 -38.60 -58.45
N ARG A 102 -11.13 -39.62 -57.99
CA ARG A 102 -10.47 -39.58 -56.68
C ARG A 102 -9.39 -38.49 -56.59
N THR A 103 -8.57 -38.33 -57.63
CA THR A 103 -7.54 -37.27 -57.68
C THR A 103 -8.18 -35.88 -57.62
N THR A 104 -9.26 -35.68 -58.39
CA THR A 104 -10.04 -34.43 -58.39
C THR A 104 -10.64 -34.15 -57.01
N SER A 105 -11.20 -35.17 -56.37
CA SER A 105 -11.79 -35.05 -55.04
C SER A 105 -10.76 -34.71 -53.97
N ILE A 106 -9.56 -35.31 -54.01
CA ILE A 106 -8.48 -35.00 -53.06
C ILE A 106 -8.00 -33.57 -53.26
N LEU A 107 -7.76 -33.15 -54.51
CA LEU A 107 -7.33 -31.79 -54.82
C LEU A 107 -8.37 -30.76 -54.34
N LYS A 108 -9.66 -31.02 -54.60
CA LYS A 108 -10.75 -30.17 -54.12
C LYS A 108 -10.77 -30.07 -52.59
N GLY A 109 -10.59 -31.20 -51.90
CA GLY A 109 -10.48 -31.25 -50.44
C GLY A 109 -9.30 -30.43 -49.91
N ALA A 110 -8.12 -30.56 -50.52
CA ALA A 110 -6.94 -29.81 -50.14
C ALA A 110 -7.10 -28.29 -50.36
N THR A 111 -7.72 -27.87 -51.46
CA THR A 111 -8.03 -26.45 -51.70
C THR A 111 -9.04 -25.90 -50.69
N ALA A 112 -10.07 -26.68 -50.33
CA ALA A 112 -11.02 -26.28 -49.28
C ALA A 112 -10.34 -26.17 -47.91
N ALA A 113 -9.45 -27.11 -47.59
CA ALA A 113 -8.63 -27.04 -46.37
C ALA A 113 -7.71 -25.80 -46.35
N ARG A 114 -7.19 -25.36 -47.52
CA ARG A 114 -6.41 -24.12 -47.62
C ARG A 114 -7.24 -22.89 -47.28
N GLU A 115 -8.48 -22.84 -47.78
CA GLU A 115 -9.41 -21.74 -47.50
C GLU A 115 -9.74 -21.69 -46.00
N GLU A 116 -10.05 -22.84 -45.39
CA GLU A 116 -10.32 -22.95 -43.95
C GLU A 116 -9.09 -22.56 -43.09
N LEU A 117 -7.88 -23.01 -43.47
CA LEU A 117 -6.65 -22.63 -42.78
C LEU A 117 -6.37 -21.13 -42.87
N ASN A 118 -6.62 -20.51 -44.03
CA ASN A 118 -6.46 -19.06 -44.21
C ASN A 118 -7.49 -18.28 -43.39
N GLU A 119 -8.74 -18.75 -43.32
CA GLU A 119 -9.78 -18.16 -42.46
C GLU A 119 -9.34 -18.21 -40.99
N LYS A 120 -8.84 -19.37 -40.53
CA LYS A 120 -8.33 -19.53 -39.16
C LYS A 120 -7.10 -18.68 -38.86
N LEU A 121 -6.17 -18.53 -39.82
CA LEU A 121 -5.04 -17.62 -39.67
C LEU A 121 -5.50 -16.17 -39.52
N ASN A 122 -6.47 -15.74 -40.32
CA ASN A 122 -7.04 -14.39 -40.22
C ASN A 122 -7.73 -14.17 -38.86
N GLU A 123 -8.53 -15.13 -38.38
CA GLU A 123 -9.13 -15.07 -37.03
C GLU A 123 -8.04 -14.92 -35.95
N VAL A 124 -6.94 -15.66 -36.04
CA VAL A 124 -5.83 -15.55 -35.06
C VAL A 124 -5.14 -14.20 -35.14
N LEU A 125 -4.90 -13.67 -36.33
CA LEU A 125 -4.30 -12.35 -36.51
C LEU A 125 -5.18 -11.23 -35.94
N GLU A 126 -6.50 -11.32 -36.11
CA GLU A 126 -7.45 -10.38 -35.49
C GLU A 126 -7.36 -10.42 -33.96
N VAL A 127 -7.36 -11.63 -33.37
CA VAL A 127 -7.24 -11.78 -31.91
C VAL A 127 -5.86 -11.35 -31.41
N GLN A 128 -4.78 -11.57 -32.17
CA GLN A 128 -3.44 -11.07 -31.83
C GLN A 128 -3.38 -9.54 -31.84
N SER A 129 -3.94 -8.89 -32.88
CA SER A 129 -4.03 -7.43 -32.94
C SER A 129 -4.77 -6.88 -31.72
N ARG A 130 -5.91 -7.49 -31.37
CA ARG A 130 -6.68 -7.12 -30.19
C ARG A 130 -5.89 -7.33 -28.89
N ALA A 131 -5.13 -8.42 -28.77
CA ALA A 131 -4.31 -8.68 -27.60
C ALA A 131 -3.22 -7.60 -27.41
N LEU A 132 -2.63 -7.13 -28.50
CA LEU A 132 -1.67 -6.01 -28.48
C LEU A 132 -2.34 -4.71 -28.04
N ASP A 133 -3.53 -4.38 -28.55
CA ASP A 133 -4.28 -3.20 -28.12
C ASP A 133 -4.60 -3.23 -26.61
N VAL A 134 -5.00 -4.39 -26.08
CA VAL A 134 -5.26 -4.57 -24.64
C VAL A 134 -3.96 -4.38 -23.84
N ARG A 135 -2.84 -4.91 -24.34
CA ARG A 135 -1.52 -4.73 -23.70
C ARG A 135 -1.11 -3.26 -23.65
N ASP A 136 -1.24 -2.54 -24.75
CA ASP A 136 -0.86 -1.13 -24.85
C ASP A 136 -1.68 -0.29 -23.86
N ARG A 137 -2.98 -0.58 -23.71
CA ARG A 137 -3.83 0.08 -22.69
C ARG A 137 -3.35 -0.21 -21.26
N VAL A 138 -2.98 -1.45 -20.94
CA VAL A 138 -2.44 -1.81 -19.62
C VAL A 138 -1.12 -1.07 -19.37
N GLN A 139 -0.24 -0.98 -20.36
CA GLN A 139 1.03 -0.25 -20.25
C GLN A 139 0.85 1.25 -20.08
N LEU A 140 -0.11 1.87 -20.77
CA LEU A 140 -0.46 3.28 -20.57
C LEU A 140 -0.96 3.53 -19.15
N ALA A 141 -1.79 2.64 -18.61
CA ALA A 141 -2.22 2.73 -17.21
C ALA A 141 -1.04 2.59 -16.23
N GLU A 142 -0.11 1.67 -16.49
CA GLU A 142 1.09 1.50 -15.67
C GLU A 142 2.00 2.74 -15.69
N GLN A 143 2.16 3.36 -16.86
CA GLN A 143 2.89 4.62 -17.00
C GLN A 143 2.20 5.74 -16.21
N ALA A 144 0.86 5.86 -16.28
CA ALA A 144 0.11 6.83 -15.51
C ALA A 144 0.31 6.66 -13.98
N VAL A 145 0.23 5.42 -13.48
CA VAL A 145 0.51 5.11 -12.07
C VAL A 145 1.95 5.47 -11.69
N THR A 146 2.92 5.18 -12.56
CA THR A 146 4.33 5.52 -12.34
C THR A 146 4.55 7.04 -12.29
N MET A 147 3.89 7.79 -13.18
CA MET A 147 3.93 9.25 -13.17
C MET A 147 3.28 9.82 -11.90
N ALA A 148 2.13 9.30 -11.48
CA ALA A 148 1.49 9.69 -10.23
C ALA A 148 2.39 9.43 -9.02
N ARG A 149 3.09 8.29 -8.99
CA ARG A 149 4.05 7.97 -7.92
C ARG A 149 5.24 8.94 -7.90
N ARG A 150 5.79 9.29 -9.08
CA ARG A 150 6.86 10.30 -9.17
C ARG A 150 6.38 11.69 -8.74
N ALA A 151 5.16 12.07 -9.11
CA ALA A 151 4.54 13.33 -8.69
C ALA A 151 4.38 13.38 -7.17
N GLN A 152 3.99 12.28 -6.52
CA GLN A 152 3.94 12.20 -5.05
C GLN A 152 5.31 12.42 -4.42
N VAL A 153 6.33 11.69 -4.87
CA VAL A 153 7.70 11.85 -4.35
C VAL A 153 8.20 13.29 -4.53
N LYS A 154 7.89 13.91 -5.67
CA LYS A 154 8.22 15.32 -5.90
C LYS A 154 7.47 16.24 -4.93
N SER A 155 6.19 15.99 -4.67
CA SER A 155 5.39 16.79 -3.73
C SER A 155 5.82 16.67 -2.26
N LEU A 156 6.55 15.60 -1.89
CA LEU A 156 7.19 15.49 -0.57
C LEU A 156 8.43 16.38 -0.43
N LEU A 157 9.05 16.75 -1.56
CA LEU A 157 10.25 17.59 -1.61
C LEU A 157 9.95 19.05 -1.95
N GLU A 158 8.72 19.35 -2.39
CA GLU A 158 8.24 20.71 -2.53
C GLU A 158 7.91 21.30 -1.16
N ARG A 159 8.31 22.55 -0.95
CA ARG A 159 8.04 23.29 0.28
C ARG A 159 6.52 23.45 0.39
N GLN A 160 5.88 22.66 1.27
CA GLN A 160 4.42 22.59 1.34
C GLN A 160 3.78 23.92 1.75
N ASP A 161 4.52 24.74 2.50
CA ASP A 161 4.04 26.02 3.01
C ASP A 161 4.77 27.22 2.41
N SER A 162 3.96 28.15 1.89
CA SER A 162 4.38 29.53 1.70
C SER A 162 4.92 30.06 3.03
N PRO A 163 5.96 30.91 3.01
CA PRO A 163 6.47 31.53 4.24
C PRO A 163 5.30 32.17 5.03
N LEU A 164 5.29 32.08 6.36
CA LEU A 164 4.21 32.56 7.24
C LEU A 164 3.74 34.01 6.97
N TRP A 165 4.62 34.80 6.35
CA TRP A 165 4.48 36.22 6.05
C TRP A 165 4.02 36.51 4.61
N ALA A 166 3.99 35.50 3.73
CA ALA A 166 3.46 35.65 2.39
C ALA A 166 1.92 35.53 2.41
N PRO A 167 1.19 36.46 1.79
CA PRO A 167 -0.23 36.28 1.53
C PRO A 167 -0.37 35.05 0.63
N ASP A 168 -1.19 34.09 1.06
CA ASP A 168 -1.35 32.82 0.36
C ASP A 168 -2.20 33.09 -0.88
N VAL A 169 -1.55 33.29 -2.02
CA VAL A 169 -2.21 33.40 -3.34
C VAL A 169 -2.32 32.00 -3.95
N LYS A 170 -2.71 31.02 -3.15
CA LYS A 170 -3.09 29.70 -3.65
C LYS A 170 -4.51 29.81 -4.19
N SER A 171 -4.75 29.25 -5.37
CA SER A 171 -6.11 29.13 -5.90
C SER A 171 -6.97 28.34 -4.91
N GLU A 172 -8.30 28.57 -4.87
CA GLU A 172 -9.21 27.82 -3.97
C GLU A 172 -9.06 26.29 -4.13
N ASP A 173 -8.63 25.81 -5.30
CA ASP A 173 -8.35 24.40 -5.57
C ASP A 173 -7.03 23.91 -4.94
N GLU A 174 -6.00 24.75 -4.86
CA GLU A 174 -4.75 24.45 -4.15
C GLU A 174 -4.91 24.56 -2.62
N ALA A 175 -5.75 25.49 -2.15
CA ALA A 175 -6.06 25.64 -0.73
C ALA A 175 -6.88 24.45 -0.19
N ARG A 176 -7.77 23.87 -1.01
CA ARG A 176 -8.51 22.64 -0.67
C ARG A 176 -7.65 21.38 -0.73
N SER A 177 -6.58 21.36 -1.53
CA SER A 177 -5.75 20.17 -1.76
C SER A 177 -4.47 20.13 -0.92
N GLY A 178 -4.08 21.23 -0.28
CA GLY A 178 -2.82 21.37 0.47
C GLY A 178 -2.84 20.85 1.91
N GLY A 179 -4.01 20.73 2.55
CA GLY A 179 -4.11 20.10 3.86
C GLY A 179 -3.92 18.59 3.77
N TYR A 180 -3.32 17.99 4.80
CA TYR A 180 -3.57 16.57 5.04
C TYR A 180 -5.07 16.43 5.27
N ASP A 181 -5.79 15.96 4.25
CA ASP A 181 -7.23 15.73 4.31
C ASP A 181 -7.49 14.48 5.16
N ILE A 182 -7.11 14.55 6.43
CA ILE A 182 -7.35 13.53 7.45
C ILE A 182 -8.83 13.68 7.83
N HIS A 183 -9.71 13.32 6.89
CA HIS A 183 -11.09 13.09 7.21
C HIS A 183 -11.18 11.81 8.04
N PHE A 184 -11.19 12.00 9.37
CA PHE A 184 -11.52 10.92 10.29
C PHE A 184 -12.92 10.40 9.93
N SER A 185 -12.97 9.27 9.23
CA SER A 185 -14.22 8.64 8.84
C SER A 185 -14.36 7.32 9.57
N TRP A 186 -15.43 7.20 10.35
CA TRP A 186 -15.75 5.97 11.06
C TRP A 186 -15.87 4.74 10.13
N PRO A 187 -16.36 4.87 8.88
CA PRO A 187 -16.32 3.79 7.91
C PRO A 187 -14.90 3.37 7.49
N ALA A 188 -13.91 4.29 7.44
CA ALA A 188 -12.52 3.92 7.18
C ALA A 188 -11.94 3.16 8.37
N VAL A 189 -12.20 3.60 9.60
CA VAL A 189 -11.80 2.87 10.82
C VAL A 189 -12.43 1.47 10.84
N ALA A 190 -13.72 1.34 10.53
CA ALA A 190 -14.40 0.04 10.49
C ALA A 190 -13.83 -0.89 9.40
N ARG A 191 -13.54 -0.36 8.20
CA ARG A 191 -12.88 -1.12 7.13
C ARG A 191 -11.48 -1.55 7.52
N TYR A 192 -10.72 -0.67 8.17
CA TYR A 192 -9.38 -0.96 8.69
C TYR A 192 -9.41 -2.07 9.74
N LEU A 193 -10.30 -1.97 10.74
CA LEU A 193 -10.47 -3.00 11.77
C LEU A 193 -10.81 -4.37 11.17
N LYS A 194 -11.56 -4.38 10.05
CA LYS A 194 -11.93 -5.61 9.35
C LYS A 194 -10.80 -6.16 8.48
N ALA A 195 -10.07 -5.30 7.77
CA ALA A 195 -8.96 -5.68 6.90
C ALA A 195 -7.77 -6.20 7.71
N GLU A 196 -7.43 -5.51 8.80
CA GLU A 196 -6.22 -5.78 9.61
C GLU A 196 -6.51 -6.61 10.86
N ARG A 197 -7.59 -7.42 10.85
CA ARG A 197 -8.01 -8.21 12.02
C ARG A 197 -6.87 -9.09 12.56
N GLY A 198 -6.06 -9.69 11.69
CA GLY A 198 -4.92 -10.52 12.08
C GLY A 198 -3.85 -9.72 12.82
N LEU A 199 -3.51 -8.55 12.30
CA LEU A 199 -2.50 -7.66 12.87
C LEU A 199 -2.99 -7.08 14.21
N LEU A 200 -4.26 -6.73 14.32
CA LEU A 200 -4.87 -6.28 15.59
C LEU A 200 -4.88 -7.39 16.65
N LEU A 201 -5.18 -8.64 16.26
CA LEU A 201 -5.08 -9.79 17.16
C LEU A 201 -3.65 -10.02 17.63
N LEU A 202 -2.65 -9.85 16.74
CA LEU A 202 -1.24 -9.92 17.11
C LEU A 202 -0.88 -8.84 18.15
N HIS A 203 -1.33 -7.59 17.95
CA HIS A 203 -1.10 -6.51 18.91
C HIS A 203 -1.79 -6.75 20.24
N LEU A 204 -3.02 -7.27 20.22
CA LEU A 204 -3.74 -7.66 21.42
C LEU A 204 -2.99 -8.78 22.17
N PHE A 205 -2.51 -9.79 21.44
CA PHE A 205 -1.71 -10.87 22.03
C PHE A 205 -0.39 -10.36 22.62
N LEU A 206 0.31 -9.48 21.89
CA LEU A 206 1.54 -8.85 22.34
C LEU A 206 1.31 -8.02 23.61
N PHE A 207 0.22 -7.24 23.66
CA PHE A 207 -0.19 -6.50 24.84
C PHE A 207 -0.44 -7.41 26.05
N LEU A 208 -1.19 -8.50 25.86
CA LEU A 208 -1.46 -9.47 26.91
C LEU A 208 -0.18 -10.16 27.40
N ALA A 209 0.70 -10.56 26.48
CA ALA A 209 1.98 -11.17 26.79
C ALA A 209 2.90 -10.21 27.57
N LEU A 210 3.04 -8.97 27.11
CA LEU A 210 3.83 -7.94 27.80
C LEU A 210 3.22 -7.60 29.17
N GLY A 211 1.89 -7.52 29.28
CA GLY A 211 1.21 -7.30 30.56
C GLY A 211 1.47 -8.43 31.56
N TRP A 212 1.46 -9.67 31.08
CA TRP A 212 1.82 -10.83 31.89
C TRP A 212 3.30 -10.80 32.32
N VAL A 213 4.22 -10.44 31.42
CA VAL A 213 5.64 -10.29 31.74
C VAL A 213 5.86 -9.17 32.76
N CYS A 214 5.25 -8.00 32.60
CA CYS A 214 5.37 -6.88 33.52
C CYS A 214 4.76 -7.19 34.90
N THR A 215 3.64 -7.91 34.97
CA THR A 215 3.04 -8.34 36.25
C THR A 215 3.92 -9.37 36.97
N ARG A 216 4.49 -10.34 36.24
CA ARG A 216 5.48 -11.29 36.79
C ARG A 216 6.73 -10.55 37.27
N ALA A 217 7.28 -9.65 36.46
CA ALA A 217 8.45 -8.84 36.81
C ALA A 217 8.20 -8.06 38.11
N ARG A 218 7.04 -7.39 38.23
CA ARG A 218 6.63 -6.69 39.45
C ARG A 218 6.62 -7.62 40.67
N ALA A 219 6.01 -8.80 40.56
CA ALA A 219 5.93 -9.75 41.68
C ALA A 219 7.33 -10.22 42.11
N THR A 220 8.22 -10.49 41.14
CA THR A 220 9.60 -10.89 41.44
C THR A 220 10.43 -9.76 42.04
N LEU A 221 10.21 -8.51 41.60
CA LEU A 221 10.91 -7.34 42.09
C LEU A 221 10.46 -7.00 43.51
N ALA A 222 9.14 -7.00 43.77
CA ALA A 222 8.57 -6.78 45.10
C ALA A 222 9.09 -7.81 46.12
N ALA A 223 9.14 -9.09 45.75
CA ALA A 223 9.69 -10.14 46.62
C ALA A 223 11.20 -9.99 46.89
N ARG A 224 11.95 -9.34 46.00
CA ARG A 224 13.37 -9.02 46.20
C ARG A 224 13.57 -7.81 47.10
N VAL A 225 12.75 -6.77 46.92
CA VAL A 225 12.77 -5.56 47.74
C VAL A 225 12.40 -5.88 49.19
N GLU A 226 11.37 -6.69 49.42
CA GLU A 226 10.94 -7.11 50.76
C GLU A 226 12.01 -7.92 51.53
N LYS A 227 12.82 -8.71 50.81
CA LYS A 227 13.90 -9.51 51.39
C LYS A 227 15.19 -8.73 51.66
N ARG A 228 15.25 -7.44 51.31
CA ARG A 228 16.47 -6.64 51.44
C ARG A 228 16.59 -6.01 52.83
N GLN A 229 17.75 -6.17 53.46
CA GLN A 229 18.14 -5.39 54.63
C GLN A 229 18.44 -3.93 54.23
N PRO A 230 18.18 -2.95 55.11
CA PRO A 230 18.15 -1.51 54.80
C PRO A 230 19.48 -0.87 54.37
N ASP A 231 20.59 -1.61 54.29
CA ASP A 231 21.94 -1.04 54.13
C ASP A 231 22.49 -1.01 52.69
N GLY A 232 21.71 -1.41 51.68
CA GLY A 232 22.20 -1.57 50.30
C GLY A 232 21.54 -0.62 49.29
N ASN A 233 22.13 0.56 49.11
CA ASN A 233 21.69 1.64 48.23
C ASN A 233 21.72 1.25 46.73
N VAL A 234 20.63 0.71 46.18
CA VAL A 234 20.47 0.47 44.74
C VAL A 234 19.26 1.26 44.22
N HIS A 235 19.48 2.56 44.03
CA HIS A 235 18.46 3.56 43.70
C HIS A 235 17.62 3.27 42.43
N TRP A 236 18.12 2.48 41.47
CA TRP A 236 17.40 2.23 40.23
C TRP A 236 16.26 1.21 40.40
N GLU A 237 16.36 0.31 41.38
CA GLU A 237 15.33 -0.71 41.63
C GLU A 237 14.05 -0.08 42.19
N ASP A 238 14.17 0.97 43.01
CA ASP A 238 13.03 1.73 43.53
C ASP A 238 12.27 2.45 42.38
N GLY A 239 13.00 3.08 41.45
CA GLY A 239 12.40 3.71 40.28
C GLY A 239 11.77 2.69 39.30
N ALA A 240 12.39 1.52 39.14
CA ALA A 240 11.84 0.42 38.36
C ALA A 240 10.58 -0.19 39.02
N ALA A 241 10.57 -0.32 40.34
CA ALA A 241 9.43 -0.78 41.12
C ALA A 241 8.24 0.17 40.96
N GLU A 242 8.50 1.47 40.96
CA GLU A 242 7.48 2.51 40.82
C GLU A 242 6.87 2.51 39.42
N THR A 243 7.68 2.33 38.38
CA THR A 243 7.22 2.19 36.99
C THR A 243 6.34 0.93 36.81
N LEU A 244 6.68 -0.16 37.50
CA LEU A 244 5.95 -1.43 37.48
C LEU A 244 4.70 -1.43 38.38
N HIS A 245 4.35 -0.34 39.07
CA HIS A 245 3.06 -0.23 39.77
C HIS A 245 1.86 -0.31 38.83
N HIS A 246 2.04 0.06 37.56
CA HIS A 246 1.02 -0.02 36.53
C HIS A 246 1.47 -0.93 35.37
N PRO A 247 1.58 -2.26 35.59
CA PRO A 247 2.22 -3.17 34.64
C PRO A 247 1.49 -3.23 33.29
N TRP A 248 0.16 -3.11 33.30
CA TRP A 248 -0.66 -3.06 32.09
C TRP A 248 -0.50 -1.76 31.31
N ALA A 249 -0.31 -0.63 31.99
CA ALA A 249 -0.08 0.65 31.32
C ALA A 249 1.31 0.65 30.64
N ALA A 250 2.34 0.10 31.30
CA ALA A 250 3.66 -0.09 30.71
C ALA A 250 3.61 -1.04 29.50
N ALA A 251 2.89 -2.15 29.60
CA ALA A 251 2.68 -3.08 28.49
C ALA A 251 1.97 -2.43 27.30
N LEU A 252 0.95 -1.59 27.55
CA LEU A 252 0.25 -0.84 26.51
C LEU A 252 1.21 0.10 25.76
N MET A 253 2.02 0.86 26.49
CA MET A 253 3.03 1.75 25.90
C MET A 253 4.04 0.99 25.04
N LEU A 254 4.57 -0.13 25.54
CA LEU A 254 5.51 -0.98 24.79
C LEU A 254 4.87 -1.55 23.52
N THR A 255 3.62 -2.02 23.63
CA THR A 255 2.86 -2.53 22.48
C THR A 255 2.68 -1.44 21.43
N ILE A 256 2.31 -0.24 21.87
CA ILE A 256 2.10 0.90 20.97
C ILE A 256 3.40 1.29 20.25
N VAL A 257 4.51 1.40 20.98
CA VAL A 257 5.83 1.68 20.38
C VAL A 257 6.22 0.60 19.38
N SER A 258 5.89 -0.67 19.66
CA SER A 258 6.18 -1.77 18.75
C SER A 258 5.40 -1.71 17.44
N VAL A 259 4.23 -1.07 17.40
CA VAL A 259 3.44 -0.99 16.15
C VAL A 259 4.22 -0.29 15.05
N ARG A 260 5.00 0.74 15.40
CA ARG A 260 5.83 1.48 14.44
C ARG A 260 6.92 0.62 13.79
N VAL A 261 7.33 -0.45 14.48
CA VAL A 261 8.32 -1.42 13.97
C VAL A 261 7.64 -2.48 13.10
N VAL A 262 6.41 -2.87 13.46
CA VAL A 262 5.66 -3.91 12.75
C VAL A 262 5.01 -3.38 11.46
N ASP A 263 4.55 -2.13 11.45
CA ASP A 263 3.91 -1.49 10.29
C ASP A 263 4.38 -0.04 10.11
N PRO A 264 5.54 0.19 9.46
CA PRO A 264 6.09 1.52 9.25
C PRO A 264 5.32 2.34 8.20
N GLU A 265 4.51 1.72 7.35
CA GLU A 265 3.84 2.40 6.23
C GLU A 265 2.52 3.08 6.63
N ARG A 266 1.90 2.68 7.75
CA ARG A 266 0.57 3.17 8.17
C ARG A 266 0.57 4.07 9.40
N VAL A 267 1.73 4.64 9.72
CA VAL A 267 1.97 5.39 10.94
C VAL A 267 1.07 6.64 11.06
N VAL A 268 0.72 7.29 9.95
CA VAL A 268 -0.01 8.58 9.97
C VAL A 268 -1.46 8.44 10.46
N ASP A 269 -2.23 7.48 9.95
CA ASP A 269 -3.64 7.30 10.37
C ASP A 269 -3.75 6.72 11.78
N MET A 270 -2.79 5.89 12.16
CA MET A 270 -2.78 5.25 13.47
C MET A 270 -2.25 6.15 14.58
N ILE A 271 -1.41 7.15 14.24
CA ILE A 271 -0.90 8.17 15.17
C ILE A 271 -2.05 8.77 15.98
N LEU A 272 -3.17 9.13 15.35
CA LEU A 272 -4.26 9.83 16.04
C LEU A 272 -4.96 9.02 17.12
N LEU A 273 -5.39 7.80 16.76
CA LEU A 273 -5.98 6.88 17.71
C LEU A 273 -4.98 6.53 18.81
N THR A 274 -3.71 6.35 18.42
CA THR A 274 -2.61 6.06 19.34
C THR A 274 -2.42 7.18 20.34
N TRP A 275 -2.35 8.44 19.93
CA TRP A 275 -2.13 9.57 20.82
C TRP A 275 -3.31 9.81 21.79
N ILE A 276 -4.56 9.62 21.35
CA ILE A 276 -5.74 9.72 22.23
C ILE A 276 -5.65 8.72 23.39
N VAL A 277 -5.12 7.52 23.14
CA VAL A 277 -4.97 6.47 24.15
C VAL A 277 -3.65 6.62 24.93
N VAL A 278 -2.56 6.97 24.26
CA VAL A 278 -1.22 7.10 24.85
C VAL A 278 -1.15 8.25 25.82
N VAL A 279 -1.68 9.44 25.50
CA VAL A 279 -1.52 10.62 26.36
C VAL A 279 -2.09 10.39 27.77
N PRO A 280 -3.34 9.90 27.94
CA PRO A 280 -3.88 9.60 29.26
C PRO A 280 -3.07 8.52 30.00
N VAL A 281 -2.67 7.46 29.29
CA VAL A 281 -1.92 6.32 29.86
C VAL A 281 -0.53 6.76 30.31
N TRP A 282 0.15 7.55 29.48
CA TRP A 282 1.44 8.15 29.77
C TRP A 282 1.36 9.04 31.01
N PHE A 283 0.32 9.86 31.15
CA PHE A 283 0.09 10.66 32.36
C PHE A 283 -0.12 9.82 33.62
N ILE A 284 -0.86 8.71 33.54
CA ILE A 284 -1.08 7.81 34.68
C ILE A 284 0.24 7.20 35.16
N ILE A 285 1.08 6.74 34.23
CA ILE A 285 2.37 6.11 34.55
C ILE A 285 3.35 7.15 35.13
N LEU A 286 3.51 8.29 34.46
CA LEU A 286 4.51 9.28 34.85
C LEU A 286 4.19 10.01 36.14
N LYS A 287 2.92 10.10 36.53
CA LYS A 287 2.55 10.69 37.82
C LYS A 287 3.22 9.95 38.99
N GLY A 288 3.47 8.64 38.87
CA GLY A 288 4.20 7.86 39.87
C GLY A 288 5.70 8.13 39.85
N ILE A 289 6.31 8.15 38.66
CA ILE A 289 7.77 8.22 38.50
C ILE A 289 8.33 9.62 38.71
N VAL A 290 7.54 10.65 38.39
CA VAL A 290 8.00 12.05 38.37
C VAL A 290 7.79 12.69 39.75
N PRO A 291 8.85 13.26 40.36
CA PRO A 291 8.73 13.98 41.62
C PRO A 291 7.64 15.04 41.55
N ALA A 292 6.90 15.24 42.66
CA ALA A 292 5.74 16.14 42.69
C ALA A 292 6.03 17.56 42.15
N ILE A 293 7.27 18.03 42.35
CA ILE A 293 7.81 19.30 41.85
C ILE A 293 7.73 19.39 40.31
N PHE A 294 8.05 18.31 39.58
CA PHE A 294 8.08 18.32 38.11
C PHE A 294 6.75 17.97 37.44
N ARG A 295 5.72 17.58 38.20
CA ARG A 295 4.42 17.16 37.63
C ARG A 295 3.75 18.26 36.80
N ASN A 296 3.82 19.51 37.26
CA ASN A 296 3.24 20.64 36.55
C ASN A 296 3.98 20.95 35.24
N LEU A 297 5.30 20.77 35.22
CA LEU A 297 6.11 20.91 34.00
C LEU A 297 5.74 19.83 32.98
N LEU A 298 5.61 18.58 33.43
CA LEU A 298 5.20 17.48 32.57
C LEU A 298 3.77 17.66 32.03
N LEU A 299 2.86 18.18 32.85
CA LEU A 299 1.52 18.57 32.43
C LEU A 299 1.56 19.61 31.31
N GLY A 300 2.39 20.64 31.46
CA GLY A 300 2.59 21.67 30.42
C GLY A 300 3.13 21.08 29.11
N ILE A 301 4.15 20.22 29.17
CA ILE A 301 4.72 19.56 27.98
C ILE A 301 3.68 18.66 27.31
N GLY A 302 2.95 17.85 28.08
CA GLY A 302 1.90 16.98 27.54
C GLY A 302 0.76 17.77 26.89
N LEU A 303 0.37 18.90 27.47
CA LEU A 303 -0.63 19.80 26.90
C LEU A 303 -0.14 20.43 25.59
N LEU A 304 1.12 20.88 25.55
CA LEU A 304 1.75 21.44 24.36
C LEU A 304 1.84 20.39 23.23
N ALA A 305 2.24 19.16 23.55
CA ALA A 305 2.28 18.05 22.60
C ALA A 305 0.88 17.72 22.06
N THR A 306 -0.14 17.74 22.93
CA THR A 306 -1.53 17.53 22.52
C THR A 306 -2.01 18.66 21.61
N LEU A 307 -1.68 19.91 21.95
CA LEU A 307 -2.00 21.08 21.14
C LEU A 307 -1.35 20.98 19.76
N HIS A 308 -0.06 20.65 19.68
CA HIS A 308 0.67 20.43 18.44
C HIS A 308 -0.01 19.40 17.53
N ILE A 309 -0.50 18.31 18.12
CA ILE A 309 -1.24 17.29 17.37
C ILE A 309 -2.57 17.85 16.86
N VAL A 310 -3.31 18.60 17.68
CA VAL A 310 -4.54 19.27 17.23
C VAL A 310 -4.24 20.24 16.08
N VAL A 311 -3.13 20.98 16.12
CA VAL A 311 -2.68 21.83 15.01
C VAL A 311 -2.45 21.00 13.75
N ALA A 312 -1.73 19.89 13.88
CA ALA A 312 -1.47 18.97 12.78
C ALA A 312 -2.74 18.28 12.23
N MET A 313 -3.83 18.22 13.01
CA MET A 313 -5.13 17.72 12.52
C MET A 313 -5.95 18.78 11.79
N VAL A 314 -5.76 20.04 12.14
CA VAL A 314 -6.53 21.18 11.59
C VAL A 314 -5.80 21.79 10.38
N SER A 315 -4.63 21.25 10.02
CA SER A 315 -3.87 21.60 8.81
C SER A 315 -4.75 21.43 7.57
N GLY A 316 -4.92 22.51 6.82
CA GLY A 316 -5.85 22.60 5.68
C GLY A 316 -6.65 23.90 5.65
N HIS A 317 -6.75 24.61 6.77
CA HIS A 317 -7.21 26.00 6.81
C HIS A 317 -6.06 26.89 7.22
N SER A 318 -5.40 27.53 6.24
CA SER A 318 -4.18 28.33 6.46
C SER A 318 -4.33 29.41 7.53
N GLY A 319 -5.52 30.02 7.67
CA GLY A 319 -5.82 30.97 8.73
C GLY A 319 -5.86 30.35 10.13
N VAL A 320 -6.48 29.17 10.27
CA VAL A 320 -6.61 28.47 11.56
C VAL A 320 -5.25 27.89 11.97
N GLU A 321 -4.50 27.35 11.02
CA GLU A 321 -3.16 26.82 11.26
C GLU A 321 -2.20 27.91 11.72
N ARG A 322 -2.18 29.08 11.06
CA ARG A 322 -1.37 30.24 11.50
C ARG A 322 -1.75 30.70 12.91
N ALA A 323 -3.04 30.76 13.22
CA ALA A 323 -3.51 31.13 14.56
C ALA A 323 -3.08 30.09 15.60
N LEU A 324 -3.21 28.80 15.31
CA LEU A 324 -2.83 27.71 16.20
C LEU A 324 -1.31 27.64 16.40
N LEU A 325 -0.51 27.84 15.35
CA LEU A 325 0.97 27.93 15.45
C LEU A 325 1.41 29.13 16.29
N LEU A 326 0.73 30.28 16.17
CA LEU A 326 0.99 31.43 17.03
C LEU A 326 0.65 31.12 18.49
N ILE A 327 -0.49 30.47 18.74
CA ILE A 327 -0.89 30.03 20.08
C ILE A 327 0.13 29.03 20.64
N GLU A 328 0.58 28.07 19.83
CA GLU A 328 1.60 27.09 20.20
C GLU A 328 2.92 27.78 20.53
N LEU A 329 3.40 28.70 19.70
CA LEU A 329 4.63 29.45 19.91
C LEU A 329 4.57 30.29 21.19
N VAL A 330 3.46 30.99 21.42
CA VAL A 330 3.23 31.77 22.64
C VAL A 330 3.18 30.87 23.87
N SER A 331 2.48 29.73 23.78
CA SER A 331 2.36 28.76 24.87
C SER A 331 3.70 28.10 25.20
N ALA A 332 4.49 27.74 24.18
CA ALA A 332 5.82 27.18 24.33
C ALA A 332 6.78 28.21 24.96
N SER A 333 6.71 29.47 24.51
CA SER A 333 7.52 30.57 25.05
C SER A 333 7.17 30.84 26.52
N ALA A 334 5.89 30.95 26.84
CA ALA A 334 5.41 31.14 28.21
C ALA A 334 5.78 29.95 29.11
N GLY A 335 5.59 28.73 28.62
CA GLY A 335 5.98 27.50 29.30
C GLY A 335 7.49 27.43 29.58
N THR A 336 8.31 27.87 28.62
CA THR A 336 9.78 27.93 28.77
C THR A 336 10.17 28.97 29.82
N ILE A 337 9.61 30.18 29.76
CA ILE A 337 9.88 31.23 30.76
C ILE A 337 9.46 30.77 32.16
N TRP A 338 8.29 30.13 32.27
CA TRP A 338 7.81 29.57 33.52
C TRP A 338 8.73 28.46 34.01
N ALA A 339 9.15 27.53 33.16
CA ALA A 339 10.06 26.44 33.51
C ALA A 339 11.42 26.98 34.00
N ILE A 340 11.97 28.01 33.36
CA ILE A 340 13.22 28.66 33.78
C ILE A 340 13.07 29.29 35.18
N ARG A 341 11.97 30.03 35.41
CA ARG A 341 11.69 30.61 36.74
C ARG A 341 11.51 29.53 37.79
N PHE A 342 10.72 28.50 37.47
CA PHE A 342 10.48 27.37 38.34
C PHE A 342 11.77 26.63 38.71
N LEU A 343 12.66 26.35 37.75
CA LEU A 343 13.95 25.70 38.01
C LEU A 343 14.91 26.58 38.83
N ARG A 344 14.74 27.90 38.76
CA ARG A 344 15.52 28.85 39.56
C ARG A 344 15.04 28.92 41.01
N ASP A 345 13.73 28.87 41.22
CA ASP A 345 13.09 29.00 42.53
C ASP A 345 12.95 27.65 43.26
N ALA A 346 12.85 26.56 42.50
CA ALA A 346 12.90 25.22 43.06
C ALA A 346 14.31 25.00 43.63
N ASP A 347 14.38 24.80 44.95
CA ASP A 347 15.61 24.48 45.65
C ASP A 347 15.99 23.03 45.30
N VAL A 348 16.50 22.84 44.07
CA VAL A 348 16.84 21.53 43.54
C VAL A 348 17.97 20.97 44.42
N PRO A 349 17.75 19.83 45.09
CA PRO A 349 18.74 19.26 45.99
C PRO A 349 20.09 19.16 45.27
N LYS A 350 21.18 19.61 45.92
CA LYS A 350 22.55 19.65 45.35
C LYS A 350 22.97 18.36 44.61
N ARG A 351 22.40 17.21 44.98
CA ARG A 351 22.63 15.90 44.39
C ARG A 351 22.11 15.76 42.94
N MET A 352 20.98 16.39 42.57
CA MET A 352 20.49 16.37 41.18
C MET A 352 21.32 17.27 40.26
N ARG A 353 21.92 18.36 40.79
CA ARG A 353 22.81 19.23 40.01
C ARG A 353 24.12 18.56 39.58
N GLN A 354 24.53 17.49 40.27
CA GLN A 354 25.80 16.79 40.00
C GLN A 354 25.69 15.66 38.97
N GLY A 355 24.48 15.20 38.62
CA GLY A 355 24.29 14.10 37.65
C GLY A 355 23.86 14.53 36.24
N LEU A 356 23.71 15.84 36.01
CA LEU A 356 23.21 16.43 34.75
C LEU A 356 24.30 17.12 33.91
N TRP A 357 25.57 16.98 34.31
CA TRP A 357 26.75 17.47 33.58
C TRP A 357 27.70 16.32 33.26
#